data_AF-A0A2N3GYK5-F1
#
_entry.id   AF-A0A2N3GYK5-F1
#
_cell.length_a   1.000
_cell.length_b   1.000
_cell.length_c   1.000
_cell.angle_alpha   90.00
_cell.angle_beta   90.00
_cell.angle_gamma   90.00
#
_symmetry.space_group_name_H-M   'P 1'
#
loop_
_entity.id
_entity.type
_entity.pdbx_description
1 polymer ?
#
loop_
_entity_poly.entity_id
_entity_poly.type
_entity_poly.pdbx_seq_one_letter_code
_entity_poly.pdbx_strand_id
1 'polypeptide(L)'
;MSSQDILSTLAPQSVGAIEAEDAVTVPIVPVRIGDVVRLKKPHPCGANEWEVNKLGMDIGLTCLGCGRKVRLERYEFDRRFRGFECRAEETSEG
;
A
#
# COMPACT_ATOMS: atom_id res chain seq x y z
N MET A 1 3.05 -5.70 66.46
CA MET A 1 3.30 -6.22 65.09
C MET A 1 1.95 -6.43 64.43
N SER A 2 1.47 -5.46 63.66
CA SER A 2 0.28 -5.62 62.83
C SER A 2 0.69 -5.13 61.45
N SER A 3 0.95 -6.12 60.60
CA SER A 3 1.48 -5.96 59.25
C SER A 3 0.43 -5.27 58.40
N GLN A 4 0.71 -4.01 58.03
CA GLN A 4 0.57 -3.47 56.68
C GLN A 4 -0.25 -4.35 55.70
N ASP A 5 -1.57 -4.17 55.66
CA ASP A 5 -2.39 -4.60 54.54
C ASP A 5 -2.28 -3.59 53.39
N ILE A 6 -1.17 -3.75 52.66
CA ILE A 6 -0.95 -3.63 51.22
C ILE A 6 -2.10 -2.94 50.45
N LEU A 7 -2.08 -1.62 50.46
CA LEU A 7 -2.67 -0.77 49.44
C LEU A 7 -2.00 -1.10 48.08
N SER A 8 -2.68 -1.85 47.20
CA SER A 8 -2.42 -1.85 45.75
C SER A 8 -3.52 -2.60 45.00
N THR A 9 -4.72 -2.02 44.98
CA THR A 9 -5.65 -2.30 43.88
C THR A 9 -5.03 -1.72 42.63
N LEU A 10 -4.51 -2.61 41.78
CA LEU A 10 -4.05 -2.34 40.43
C LEU A 10 -5.17 -1.63 39.67
N ALA A 11 -5.00 -0.34 39.43
CA ALA A 11 -5.80 0.36 38.44
C ALA A 11 -5.55 -0.34 37.08
N PRO A 12 -6.60 -0.72 36.34
CA PRO A 12 -6.41 -1.18 34.97
C PRO A 12 -5.77 -0.04 34.19
N GLN A 13 -4.58 -0.30 33.65
CA GLN A 13 -3.93 0.64 32.74
C GLN A 13 -4.88 0.84 31.56
N SER A 14 -5.38 2.06 31.42
CA SER A 14 -6.16 2.51 30.28
C SER A 14 -5.33 2.28 29.02
N VAL A 15 -5.57 1.16 28.35
CA VAL A 15 -5.15 0.97 26.97
C VAL A 15 -5.85 2.08 26.21
N GLY A 16 -5.06 3.06 25.76
CA GLY A 16 -5.56 4.21 25.02
C GLY A 16 -6.52 3.74 23.95
N ALA A 17 -7.76 4.22 24.01
CA ALA A 17 -8.70 4.09 22.92
C ALA A 17 -8.00 4.68 21.69
N ILE A 18 -7.63 3.82 20.74
CA ILE A 18 -7.29 4.27 19.41
C ILE A 18 -8.57 4.87 18.83
N GLU A 19 -8.67 6.19 18.87
CA GLU A 19 -9.79 6.95 18.31
C GLU A 19 -9.87 6.61 16.81
N ALA A 20 -11.00 6.03 16.41
CA ALA A 20 -11.23 5.42 15.10
C ALA A 20 -11.49 6.45 13.98
N GLU A 21 -10.91 7.65 14.07
CA GLU A 21 -11.35 8.79 13.26
C GLU A 21 -10.70 8.91 11.86
N ASP A 22 -9.75 8.05 11.49
CA ASP A 22 -9.15 8.07 10.14
C ASP A 22 -9.03 6.66 9.52
N ALA A 23 -10.14 5.92 9.45
CA ALA A 23 -10.22 4.72 8.62
C ALA A 23 -10.31 5.12 7.12
N VAL A 24 -9.19 5.57 6.54
CA VAL A 24 -9.09 5.82 5.09
C VAL A 24 -9.27 4.48 4.35
N THR A 25 -10.48 4.21 3.90
CA THR A 25 -10.78 3.01 3.12
C THR A 25 -10.27 3.22 1.70
N VAL A 26 -9.09 2.68 1.40
CA VAL A 26 -8.52 2.70 0.04
C VAL A 26 -9.03 1.48 -0.72
N PRO A 27 -9.69 1.65 -1.89
CA PRO A 27 -10.18 0.52 -2.67
C PRO A 27 -9.00 -0.27 -3.26
N ILE A 28 -9.06 -1.60 -3.14
CA ILE A 28 -8.04 -2.49 -3.70
C ILE A 28 -8.19 -2.53 -5.22
N VAL A 29 -7.12 -2.22 -5.94
CA VAL A 29 -7.12 -2.21 -7.41
C VAL A 29 -6.53 -3.53 -7.92
N PRO A 30 -7.32 -4.39 -8.59
CA PRO A 30 -6.77 -5.60 -9.19
C PRO A 30 -5.96 -5.25 -10.43
N VAL A 31 -4.68 -5.65 -10.43
CA VAL A 31 -3.73 -5.44 -11.53
C VAL A 31 -3.07 -6.76 -11.92
N ARG A 32 -2.53 -6.81 -13.13
CA ARG A 32 -1.83 -7.96 -13.74
C ARG A 32 -0.42 -7.56 -14.17
N ILE A 33 0.45 -8.55 -14.34
CA ILE A 33 1.77 -8.31 -14.93
C ILE A 33 1.57 -7.89 -16.39
N GLY A 34 2.27 -6.84 -16.82
CA GLY A 34 2.14 -6.21 -18.13
C GLY A 34 1.13 -5.05 -18.17
N ASP A 35 0.34 -4.81 -17.11
CA ASP A 35 -0.57 -3.66 -17.09
C ASP A 35 0.25 -2.35 -17.13
N VAL A 36 -0.20 -1.38 -17.93
CA VAL A 36 0.38 -0.04 -17.94
C VAL A 36 -0.56 0.89 -17.18
N VAL A 37 -0.07 1.44 -16.09
CA VAL A 37 -0.83 2.25 -15.14
C VAL A 37 -0.22 3.64 -14.99
N ARG A 38 -1.02 4.57 -14.48
CA ARG A 38 -0.55 5.89 -14.04
C ARG A 38 -0.72 6.05 -12.56
N LEU A 39 0.24 6.76 -11.97
CA LEU A 39 0.20 7.17 -10.59
C LEU A 39 -0.20 8.64 -10.46
N LYS A 40 -0.74 9.02 -9.30
CA LYS A 40 -1.10 10.40 -8.94
C LYS A 40 0.13 11.29 -8.83
N LYS A 41 1.23 10.75 -8.30
CA LYS A 41 2.51 11.48 -8.20
C LYS A 41 3.27 11.36 -9.52
N PRO A 42 3.70 12.48 -10.12
CA PRO A 42 4.49 12.43 -11.33
C PRO A 42 5.88 11.85 -11.05
N HIS A 43 6.43 11.14 -12.02
CA HIS A 43 7.81 10.67 -11.95
C HIS A 43 8.78 11.80 -12.33
N PRO A 44 9.95 11.93 -11.67
CA PRO A 44 10.92 12.98 -11.95
C PRO A 44 11.47 13.01 -13.39
N CYS A 45 11.31 11.94 -14.19
CA CYS A 45 11.74 11.95 -15.59
C CYS A 45 10.73 12.59 -16.56
N GLY A 46 9.53 12.98 -16.11
CA GLY A 46 8.49 13.58 -16.93
C GLY A 46 7.48 12.59 -17.54
N ALA A 47 7.86 11.32 -17.71
CA ALA A 47 6.93 10.25 -18.12
C ALA A 47 6.18 9.70 -16.91
N ASN A 48 4.87 9.46 -17.03
CA ASN A 48 4.04 8.99 -15.91
C ASN A 48 3.44 7.60 -16.12
N GLU A 49 3.91 6.89 -17.14
CA GLU A 49 3.47 5.55 -17.49
C GLU A 49 4.36 4.50 -16.81
N TRP A 50 3.70 3.58 -16.13
CA TRP A 50 4.34 2.56 -15.33
C TRP A 50 3.83 1.19 -15.75
N GLU A 51 4.73 0.32 -16.17
CA GLU A 51 4.41 -1.07 -16.45
C GLU A 51 4.55 -1.90 -15.17
N VAL A 52 3.53 -2.71 -14.86
CA VAL A 52 3.55 -3.67 -13.76
C VAL A 52 4.43 -4.85 -14.14
N ASN A 53 5.61 -4.95 -13.56
CA ASN A 53 6.58 -6.02 -13.86
C ASN A 53 6.51 -7.20 -12.86
N LYS A 54 5.98 -6.96 -11.66
CA LYS A 54 5.97 -7.95 -10.57
C LYS A 54 4.76 -7.76 -9.68
N LEU A 55 4.11 -8.88 -9.35
CA LEU A 55 3.04 -8.96 -8.36
C LEU A 55 3.44 -9.91 -7.23
N GLY A 56 3.24 -9.47 -5.98
CA GLY A 56 3.57 -10.24 -4.80
C GLY A 56 3.16 -9.50 -3.53
N MET A 57 4.04 -9.48 -2.53
CA MET A 57 3.91 -8.63 -1.34
C MET A 57 3.89 -7.14 -1.75
N ASP A 58 4.85 -6.74 -2.58
CA ASP A 58 4.94 -5.42 -3.20
C ASP A 58 4.62 -5.52 -4.69
N ILE A 59 4.16 -4.41 -5.25
CA ILE A 59 3.96 -4.22 -6.68
C ILE A 59 5.23 -3.58 -7.27
N GLY A 60 5.84 -4.28 -8.22
CA GLY A 60 6.98 -3.79 -8.98
C GLY A 60 6.52 -3.03 -10.21
N LEU A 61 7.01 -1.81 -10.37
CA LEU A 61 6.69 -0.94 -11.50
C LEU A 61 7.96 -0.55 -12.26
N THR A 62 7.92 -0.55 -13.59
CA THR A 62 8.96 -0.02 -14.47
C THR A 62 8.44 1.23 -15.16
N CYS A 63 9.16 2.35 -15.07
CA CYS A 63 8.82 3.54 -15.85
C CYS A 63 9.12 3.31 -17.33
N LEU A 64 8.13 3.49 -18.20
CA LEU A 64 8.30 3.29 -19.65
C LEU A 64 9.15 4.39 -20.33
N GLY A 65 9.27 5.56 -19.71
CA GLY A 65 10.07 6.66 -20.26
C GLY A 65 11.57 6.56 -20.00
N CYS A 66 11.99 5.98 -18.88
CA CYS A 66 13.42 5.91 -18.50
C CYS A 66 13.90 4.55 -17.98
N GLY A 67 13.02 3.55 -17.90
CA GLY A 67 13.35 2.20 -17.45
C GLY A 67 13.60 2.05 -15.94
N ARG A 68 13.42 3.10 -15.14
CA ARG A 68 13.64 3.04 -13.68
C ARG A 68 12.59 2.14 -13.02
N LYS A 69 13.05 1.24 -12.15
CA LYS A 69 12.21 0.31 -11.41
C LYS A 69 11.95 0.81 -9.99
N VAL A 70 10.70 0.77 -9.56
CA VAL A 70 10.28 1.08 -8.18
C VAL A 70 9.45 -0.06 -7.62
N ARG A 71 9.46 -0.20 -6.30
CA ARG A 71 8.60 -1.14 -5.58
C ARG A 71 7.71 -0.33 -4.66
N LEU A 72 6.41 -0.61 -4.70
CA LEU A 72 5.42 -0.01 -3.82
C LEU A 72 4.69 -1.12 -3.07
N GLU A 73 4.50 -0.91 -1.78
CA GLU A 73 3.54 -1.69 -1.01
C GLU A 73 2.15 -1.57 -1.65
N ARG A 74 1.33 -2.62 -1.56
CA ARG A 74 -0.01 -2.65 -2.17
C ARG A 74 -0.87 -1.44 -1.77
N TYR A 75 -0.90 -1.14 -0.47
CA TYR A 75 -1.68 0.00 0.04
C TYR A 75 -1.24 1.34 -0.57
N GLU A 76 0.07 1.57 -0.65
CA GLU A 76 0.59 2.80 -1.26
C GLU A 76 0.36 2.84 -2.77
N PHE A 77 0.40 1.69 -3.44
CA PHE A 77 0.01 1.59 -4.84
C PHE A 77 -1.46 1.98 -5.04
N ASP A 78 -2.39 1.34 -4.33
CA ASP A 78 -3.83 1.58 -4.44
C ASP A 78 -4.15 3.06 -4.15
N ARG A 79 -3.51 3.64 -3.13
CA ARG A 79 -3.67 5.06 -2.78
C ARG A 79 -3.17 5.98 -3.87
N ARG A 80 -2.06 5.63 -4.53
CA ARG A 80 -1.43 6.44 -5.60
C ARG A 80 -1.96 6.11 -6.98
N PHE A 81 -2.75 5.06 -7.15
CA PHE A 81 -3.29 4.66 -8.44
C PHE A 81 -4.19 5.76 -9.00
N ARG A 82 -3.99 6.10 -10.28
CA ARG A 82 -4.80 7.09 -11.00
C ARG A 82 -5.70 6.45 -12.05
N GLY A 83 -5.21 5.44 -12.76
CA GLY A 83 -5.93 4.77 -13.83
C GLY A 83 -5.04 3.86 -14.66
N PHE A 84 -5.68 3.05 -15.51
CA PHE A 84 -5.02 2.22 -16.52
C PHE A 84 -4.84 3.05 -17.80
N GLU A 85 -3.66 2.95 -18.41
CA GLU A 85 -3.42 3.41 -19.79
C GLU A 85 -3.59 2.24 -20.76
N CYS A 86 -3.06 1.06 -20.43
CA CYS A 86 -3.28 -0.19 -21.16
C CYS A 86 -3.49 -1.36 -20.19
N ARG A 87 -4.39 -2.28 -20.56
CA ARG A 87 -4.55 -3.57 -19.88
C ARG A 87 -3.63 -4.60 -20.54
N ALA A 88 -2.99 -5.44 -19.74
CA ALA A 88 -2.32 -6.63 -20.23
C ALA A 88 -3.34 -7.59 -20.82
N GLU A 89 -2.99 -8.20 -21.96
CA GLU A 89 -3.69 -9.37 -22.47
C GLU A 89 -3.48 -10.55 -21.52
N GLU A 90 -4.51 -11.38 -21.34
CA GLU A 90 -4.40 -12.59 -20.54
C GLU A 90 -3.44 -13.55 -21.22
N THR A 91 -2.19 -13.57 -20.78
CA THR A 91 -1.29 -14.66 -21.12
C THR A 91 -1.79 -15.91 -20.41
N SER A 92 -2.70 -16.63 -21.07
CA SER A 92 -3.08 -18.00 -20.76
C SER A 92 -1.88 -18.91 -21.02
N GLU A 93 -0.96 -18.98 -20.06
CA GLU A 93 -0.06 -20.11 -19.92
C GLU A 93 -0.85 -21.22 -19.22
N GLY A 94 -0.97 -22.37 -19.90
CA GLY A 94 -1.95 -23.43 -19.65
C GLY A 94 -1.73 -24.28 -18.41
#